data_AF-D4TWF7-F1
#
_entry.id   AF-D4TWF7-F1
#
_cell.length_a   1.000
_cell.length_b   1.000
_cell.length_c   1.000
_cell.angle_alpha   90.00
_cell.angle_beta   90.00
_cell.angle_gamma   90.00
#
_symmetry.space_group_name_H-M   'P 1'
#
loop_
_entity.id
_entity.type
_entity.pdbx_description
1 polymer ?
#
loop_
_entity_poly.entity_id
_entity_poly.type
_entity_poly.pdbx_seq_one_letter_code
_entity_poly.pdbx_strand_id
1 'polypeptide(L)'
;MTPPLGSPVNDVEDTHIIETRHPLTIPAAIVLGTAVVATALPLPSSTPATATGTAHVTRAYTDKSTHEPGKQATITAEASTERTVHFSVSHLGVEIDSGDATVTNGKATWTYTTPSENNRGYLVTATGGDGTHAETAFDASTSWTRFPRRGYLSHFKPTAPDGLADNATYEPYLFHAPSDYVTKLSQDYHLNAFQYYDWQYRHEQPVAKGDLKNEWPLWYRDTYASAATINTYVTKADAVGASSLAYSMAYAVNDGYDTNAIKEDWILREDNGSNWQRDFGSQ
;
A
#
# COMPACT_ATOMS: atom_id res chain seq x y z
N MET A 1 42.00 44.83 -15.95
CA MET A 1 40.92 44.22 -16.75
C MET A 1 40.21 43.20 -15.88
N THR A 2 38.88 43.19 -15.96
CA THR A 2 37.91 42.21 -15.42
C THR A 2 37.73 42.05 -13.89
N PRO A 3 36.47 42.11 -13.39
CA PRO A 3 36.11 42.05 -11.96
C PRO A 3 36.00 40.59 -11.43
N PRO A 4 35.90 40.37 -10.10
CA PRO A 4 35.68 39.04 -9.53
C PRO A 4 34.25 38.52 -9.78
N LEU A 5 34.14 37.22 -10.04
CA LEU A 5 32.87 36.49 -10.16
C LEU A 5 32.20 36.32 -8.78
N GLY A 6 30.87 36.45 -8.79
CA GLY A 6 30.02 36.59 -7.62
C GLY A 6 29.75 35.34 -6.81
N SER A 7 29.32 35.61 -5.58
CA SER A 7 28.65 34.68 -4.66
C SER A 7 27.31 34.22 -5.25
N PRO A 8 26.93 32.94 -5.13
CA PRO A 8 25.55 32.53 -5.30
C PRO A 8 24.79 32.82 -4.00
N VAL A 9 23.89 33.81 -4.09
CA VAL A 9 22.75 33.99 -3.18
C VAL A 9 21.75 32.89 -3.51
N ASN A 10 21.37 32.07 -2.52
CA ASN A 10 20.18 31.22 -2.55
C ASN A 10 19.73 30.97 -1.11
N ASP A 11 19.23 32.02 -0.45
CA ASP A 11 18.33 31.87 0.70
C ASP A 11 16.91 32.08 0.18
N VAL A 12 16.20 30.99 -0.08
CA VAL A 12 14.75 30.97 -0.17
C VAL A 12 14.27 30.10 0.97
N GLU A 13 13.99 30.76 2.10
CA GLU A 13 13.17 30.19 3.15
C GLU A 13 11.73 30.08 2.64
N ASP A 14 11.24 28.86 2.48
CA ASP A 14 9.84 28.59 2.16
C ASP A 14 9.09 28.30 3.48
N THR A 15 8.79 29.37 4.22
CA THR A 15 8.01 29.34 5.46
C THR A 15 6.58 29.79 5.20
N HIS A 16 5.75 28.89 4.69
CA HIS A 16 4.29 29.01 4.82
C HIS A 16 3.63 27.67 5.15
N ILE A 17 3.68 27.34 6.44
CA ILE A 17 2.72 26.43 7.08
C ILE A 17 1.37 27.18 7.16
N ILE A 18 0.40 26.76 6.36
CA ILE A 18 -1.01 27.12 6.58
C ILE A 18 -1.72 25.88 7.13
N GLU A 19 -1.72 25.82 8.46
CA GLU A 19 -2.50 24.88 9.26
C GLU A 19 -3.98 25.33 9.23
N THR A 20 -4.81 24.68 8.43
CA THR A 20 -6.25 24.93 8.41
C THR A 20 -6.95 23.85 9.24
N ARG A 21 -7.06 24.06 10.56
CA ARG A 21 -7.86 23.21 11.45
C ARG A 21 -9.33 23.57 11.28
N HIS A 22 -10.13 22.66 10.71
CA HIS A 22 -11.58 22.72 10.79
C HIS A 22 -12.06 21.97 12.06
N PRO A 23 -12.70 22.64 13.03
CA PRO A 23 -13.34 21.95 14.15
C PRO A 23 -14.70 21.39 13.69
N LEU A 24 -14.82 20.08 13.57
CA LEU A 24 -16.10 19.40 13.41
C LEU A 24 -16.73 19.17 14.79
N THR A 25 -17.56 20.14 15.19
CA THR A 25 -18.52 20.02 16.31
C THR A 25 -19.58 18.96 15.99
N ILE A 26 -19.65 17.91 16.79
CA ILE A 26 -20.73 16.90 16.78
C ILE A 26 -21.78 17.36 17.82
N PRO A 27 -23.03 17.65 17.45
CA PRO A 27 -24.06 17.95 18.43
C PRO A 27 -24.51 16.67 19.15
N ALA A 28 -24.35 16.68 20.48
CA ALA A 28 -24.83 15.67 21.40
C ALA A 28 -26.36 15.56 21.34
N ALA A 29 -26.86 14.33 21.24
CA ALA A 29 -28.29 14.03 21.32
C ALA A 29 -28.77 14.07 22.78
N ILE A 30 -29.88 14.80 22.98
CA ILE A 30 -30.62 14.95 24.23
C ILE A 30 -31.34 13.63 24.57
N VAL A 31 -31.06 13.07 25.75
CA VAL A 31 -31.84 11.97 26.34
C VAL A 31 -32.93 12.57 27.23
N LEU A 32 -34.16 12.54 26.76
CA LEU A 32 -35.36 12.77 27.58
C LEU A 32 -35.97 11.40 27.92
N GLY A 33 -35.71 10.96 29.15
CA GLY A 33 -36.31 9.75 29.70
C GLY A 33 -37.75 10.01 30.13
N THR A 34 -38.71 9.44 29.41
CA THR A 34 -40.07 9.24 29.88
C THR A 34 -40.37 7.75 29.97
N ALA A 35 -40.76 7.32 31.16
CA ALA A 35 -41.15 5.95 31.49
C ALA A 35 -42.31 5.46 30.63
N VAL A 36 -42.21 4.24 30.10
CA VAL A 36 -43.33 3.55 29.45
C VAL A 36 -43.52 2.19 30.10
N VAL A 37 -44.75 1.98 30.55
CA VAL A 37 -45.32 0.77 31.13
C VAL A 37 -45.23 -0.39 30.14
N ALA A 38 -44.66 -1.51 30.57
CA ALA A 38 -44.57 -2.73 29.78
C ALA A 38 -45.96 -3.36 29.59
N THR A 39 -46.53 -3.20 28.39
CA THR A 39 -47.59 -4.05 27.88
C THR A 39 -47.01 -4.85 26.71
N ALA A 40 -47.06 -6.18 26.81
CA ALA A 40 -46.57 -7.07 25.77
C ALA A 40 -47.50 -6.99 24.55
N LEU A 41 -47.12 -6.18 23.56
CA LEU A 41 -47.71 -6.20 22.23
C LEU A 41 -46.93 -7.17 21.35
N PRO A 42 -47.58 -8.00 20.52
CA PRO A 42 -46.89 -8.82 19.53
C PRO A 42 -46.10 -7.90 18.59
N LEU A 43 -44.79 -8.13 18.49
CA LEU A 43 -43.92 -7.44 17.56
C LEU A 43 -44.47 -7.64 16.14
N PRO A 44 -44.67 -6.57 15.34
CA PRO A 44 -44.96 -6.74 13.93
C PRO A 44 -43.79 -7.49 13.30
N SER A 45 -44.07 -8.56 12.57
CA SER A 45 -43.08 -9.19 11.71
C SER A 45 -42.62 -8.14 10.70
N SER A 46 -41.42 -7.59 10.89
CA SER A 46 -40.75 -6.79 9.88
C SER A 46 -40.45 -7.72 8.71
N THR A 47 -41.23 -7.56 7.64
CA THR A 47 -40.70 -7.91 6.31
C THR A 47 -39.45 -7.03 6.14
N PRO A 48 -38.27 -7.59 5.82
CA PRO A 48 -37.12 -6.75 5.50
C PRO A 48 -37.56 -5.83 4.37
N ALA A 49 -37.47 -4.52 4.62
CA ALA A 49 -37.71 -3.52 3.61
C ALA A 49 -36.77 -3.86 2.44
N THR A 50 -37.34 -4.28 1.31
CA THR A 50 -36.57 -4.40 0.08
C THR A 50 -36.09 -2.98 -0.23
N ALA A 51 -34.80 -2.73 -0.03
CA ALA A 51 -34.20 -1.47 -0.43
C ALA A 51 -34.59 -1.22 -1.89
N THR A 52 -35.37 -0.17 -2.09
CA THR A 52 -35.92 0.21 -3.40
C THR A 52 -34.87 0.94 -4.25
N GLY A 53 -33.60 0.91 -3.81
CA GLY A 53 -32.47 1.48 -4.51
C GLY A 53 -31.85 0.50 -5.50
N THR A 54 -31.34 1.04 -6.59
CA THR A 54 -30.38 0.41 -7.47
C THR A 54 -28.99 0.34 -6.80
N ALA A 55 -28.07 -0.46 -7.34
CA ALA A 55 -26.69 -0.48 -6.84
C ALA A 55 -26.04 0.88 -7.08
N HIS A 56 -25.42 1.44 -6.03
CA HIS A 56 -24.57 2.63 -6.11
C HIS A 56 -23.12 2.21 -5.96
N VAL A 57 -22.29 2.42 -6.98
CA VAL A 57 -20.89 1.97 -7.02
C VAL A 57 -19.97 3.09 -6.52
N THR A 58 -19.06 2.77 -5.61
CA THR A 58 -18.13 3.76 -5.01
C THR A 58 -16.66 3.50 -5.34
N ARG A 59 -16.28 2.26 -5.64
CA ARG A 59 -14.89 1.87 -5.91
C ARG A 59 -14.86 0.60 -6.73
N ALA A 60 -13.87 0.47 -7.60
CA ALA A 60 -13.55 -0.76 -8.32
C ALA A 60 -12.05 -1.08 -8.17
N TYR A 61 -11.71 -2.36 -8.11
CA TYR A 61 -10.33 -2.83 -8.04
C TYR A 61 -10.22 -4.29 -8.49
N THR A 62 -9.00 -4.74 -8.71
CA THR A 62 -8.66 -6.13 -8.99
C THR A 62 -7.97 -6.81 -7.82
N ASP A 63 -7.96 -8.14 -7.82
CA ASP A 63 -7.26 -8.96 -6.84
C ASP A 63 -5.73 -8.84 -6.91
N LYS A 64 -5.20 -8.58 -8.11
CA LYS A 64 -3.75 -8.44 -8.36
C LYS A 64 -3.45 -7.18 -9.17
N SER A 65 -2.22 -6.69 -8.99
CA SER A 65 -1.66 -5.58 -9.76
C SER A 65 -1.21 -5.96 -11.17
N THR A 66 -0.92 -7.25 -11.39
CA THR A 66 -0.54 -7.86 -12.67
C THR A 66 -1.15 -9.25 -12.75
N HIS A 67 -1.73 -9.59 -13.90
CA HIS A 67 -2.36 -10.88 -14.17
C HIS A 67 -1.65 -11.58 -15.32
N GLU A 68 -1.52 -12.90 -15.22
CA GLU A 68 -1.04 -13.70 -16.34
C GLU A 68 -2.10 -13.73 -17.46
N PRO A 69 -1.72 -13.48 -18.73
CA PRO A 69 -2.64 -13.57 -19.86
C PRO A 69 -3.34 -14.93 -19.96
N GLY A 70 -4.63 -14.93 -20.29
CA GLY A 70 -5.45 -16.14 -20.39
C GLY A 70 -5.78 -16.81 -19.04
N LYS A 71 -5.45 -16.17 -17.90
CA LYS A 71 -5.79 -16.67 -16.56
C LYS A 71 -6.94 -15.89 -15.94
N GLN A 72 -7.50 -16.49 -14.90
CA GLN A 72 -8.57 -15.90 -14.11
C GLN A 72 -8.07 -14.70 -13.30
N ALA A 73 -8.82 -13.61 -13.37
CA ALA A 73 -8.73 -12.42 -12.56
C ALA A 73 -10.04 -12.25 -11.78
N THR A 74 -9.97 -11.58 -10.63
CA THR A 74 -11.16 -11.20 -9.87
C THR A 74 -11.29 -9.69 -9.88
N ILE A 75 -12.37 -9.21 -10.46
CA ILE A 75 -12.74 -7.79 -10.49
C ILE A 75 -13.79 -7.57 -9.42
N THR A 76 -13.62 -6.57 -8.57
CA THR A 76 -14.54 -6.25 -7.48
C THR A 76 -14.99 -4.80 -7.56
N ALA A 77 -16.29 -4.57 -7.39
CA ALA A 77 -16.86 -3.26 -7.14
C ALA A 77 -17.49 -3.20 -5.74
N GLU A 78 -17.21 -2.13 -4.99
CA GLU A 78 -17.91 -1.81 -3.74
C GLU A 78 -19.21 -1.07 -4.07
N ALA A 79 -20.33 -1.55 -3.51
CA ALA A 79 -21.64 -0.98 -3.79
C ALA A 79 -22.65 -1.14 -2.64
N SER A 80 -23.62 -0.23 -2.56
CA SER A 80 -24.48 -0.02 -1.38
C SER A 80 -25.64 -1.02 -1.17
N THR A 81 -26.13 -1.68 -2.21
CA THR A 81 -27.34 -2.53 -2.16
C THR A 81 -27.11 -3.87 -2.84
N GLU A 82 -27.84 -4.93 -2.44
CA GLU A 82 -27.79 -6.29 -3.02
C GLU A 82 -28.42 -6.39 -4.41
N ARG A 83 -28.02 -5.50 -5.31
CA ARG A 83 -28.47 -5.42 -6.70
C ARG A 83 -27.31 -5.74 -7.64
N THR A 84 -27.59 -5.72 -8.94
CA THR A 84 -26.59 -6.01 -9.97
C THR A 84 -25.71 -4.80 -10.25
N VAL A 85 -24.41 -5.05 -10.42
CA VAL A 85 -23.43 -4.14 -11.01
C VAL A 85 -23.03 -4.70 -12.37
N HIS A 86 -23.05 -3.85 -13.38
CA HIS A 86 -22.57 -4.17 -14.73
C HIS A 86 -21.10 -3.81 -14.86
N PHE A 87 -20.29 -4.73 -15.39
CA PHE A 87 -18.88 -4.51 -15.68
C PHE A 87 -18.66 -4.53 -17.19
N SER A 88 -17.85 -3.61 -17.69
CA SER A 88 -17.30 -3.66 -19.04
C SER A 88 -15.78 -3.60 -19.00
N VAL A 89 -15.15 -4.31 -19.95
CA VAL A 89 -13.71 -4.29 -20.17
C VAL A 89 -13.44 -3.69 -21.54
N SER A 90 -12.56 -2.71 -21.61
CA SER A 90 -12.15 -2.11 -22.88
C SER A 90 -10.63 -2.08 -23.05
N HIS A 91 -10.21 -2.18 -24.31
CA HIS A 91 -8.83 -1.93 -24.73
C HIS A 91 -8.81 -0.74 -25.68
N LEU A 92 -8.11 0.33 -25.29
CA LEU A 92 -7.95 1.54 -26.11
C LEU A 92 -9.28 2.14 -26.61
N GLY A 93 -10.31 2.11 -25.76
CA GLY A 93 -11.64 2.66 -26.05
C GLY A 93 -12.60 1.72 -26.78
N VAL A 94 -12.17 0.49 -27.09
CA VAL A 94 -13.03 -0.55 -27.66
C VAL A 94 -13.42 -1.53 -26.57
N GLU A 95 -14.72 -1.65 -26.27
CA GLU A 95 -15.23 -2.71 -25.40
C GLU A 95 -14.95 -4.08 -26.02
N ILE A 96 -14.38 -4.97 -25.23
CA ILE A 96 -14.00 -6.32 -25.65
C ILE A 96 -14.77 -7.41 -24.91
N ASP A 97 -15.32 -7.10 -23.74
CA ASP A 97 -16.14 -8.01 -22.95
C ASP A 97 -16.98 -7.23 -21.93
N SER A 98 -18.05 -7.85 -21.45
CA SER A 98 -18.88 -7.32 -20.39
C SER A 98 -19.59 -8.44 -19.62
N GLY A 99 -20.04 -8.12 -18.41
CA GLY A 99 -20.69 -9.07 -17.53
C GLY A 99 -21.37 -8.41 -16.35
N ASP A 100 -22.17 -9.19 -15.64
CA ASP A 100 -22.94 -8.71 -14.50
C ASP A 100 -22.58 -9.51 -13.24
N ALA A 101 -22.52 -8.85 -12.09
CA ALA A 101 -22.43 -9.53 -10.81
C ALA A 101 -23.38 -8.91 -9.78
N THR A 102 -23.99 -9.77 -8.97
CA THR A 102 -24.85 -9.36 -7.86
C THR A 102 -24.00 -8.95 -6.67
N VAL A 103 -24.33 -7.81 -6.08
CA VAL A 103 -23.73 -7.34 -4.85
C VAL A 103 -24.12 -8.25 -3.70
N THR A 104 -23.13 -8.79 -3.00
CA THR A 104 -23.28 -9.57 -1.77
C THR A 104 -22.36 -8.98 -0.72
N ASN A 105 -22.87 -8.69 0.49
CA ASN A 105 -22.08 -8.07 1.56
C ASN A 105 -21.34 -6.78 1.13
N GLY A 106 -22.03 -5.93 0.36
CA GLY A 106 -21.49 -4.65 -0.12
C GLY A 106 -20.49 -4.75 -1.28
N LYS A 107 -20.30 -5.92 -1.88
CA LYS A 107 -19.38 -6.13 -3.01
C LYS A 107 -20.01 -6.92 -4.14
N ALA A 108 -19.87 -6.45 -5.37
CA ALA A 108 -20.10 -7.23 -6.58
C ALA A 108 -18.76 -7.77 -7.09
N THR A 109 -18.67 -9.08 -7.28
CA THR A 109 -17.43 -9.74 -7.70
C THR A 109 -17.64 -10.45 -9.03
N TRP A 110 -16.87 -10.07 -10.04
CA TRP A 110 -16.88 -10.67 -11.35
C TRP A 110 -15.60 -11.47 -11.59
N THR A 111 -15.75 -12.77 -11.79
CA THR A 111 -14.67 -13.67 -12.19
C THR A 111 -14.47 -13.55 -13.69
N TYR A 112 -13.32 -13.02 -14.10
CA TYR A 112 -13.02 -12.66 -15.48
C TYR A 112 -11.81 -13.45 -16.00
N THR A 113 -11.86 -13.94 -17.25
CA THR A 113 -10.67 -14.56 -17.88
C THR A 113 -9.97 -13.49 -18.71
N THR A 114 -8.74 -13.15 -18.34
CA THR A 114 -7.96 -12.13 -19.06
C THR A 114 -7.72 -12.54 -20.51
N PRO A 115 -7.65 -11.58 -21.46
CA PRO A 115 -7.27 -11.89 -22.83
C PRO A 115 -5.91 -12.59 -22.92
N SER A 116 -5.70 -13.36 -23.98
CA SER A 116 -4.48 -14.18 -24.16
C SER A 116 -3.24 -13.36 -24.57
N GLU A 117 -3.46 -12.14 -25.05
CA GLU A 117 -2.44 -11.23 -25.52
C GLU A 117 -1.60 -10.69 -24.36
N ASN A 118 -0.31 -10.99 -24.39
CA ASN A 118 0.64 -10.54 -23.39
C ASN A 118 0.97 -9.04 -23.54
N ASN A 119 1.31 -8.41 -22.42
CA ASN A 119 1.75 -7.02 -22.29
C ASN A 119 0.69 -6.01 -22.74
N ARG A 120 -0.54 -6.16 -22.22
CA ARG A 120 -1.68 -5.30 -22.53
C ARG A 120 -2.35 -4.78 -21.26
N GLY A 121 -2.69 -3.49 -21.29
CA GLY A 121 -3.53 -2.87 -20.27
C GLY A 121 -4.98 -2.76 -20.75
N TYR A 122 -5.91 -2.85 -19.81
CA TYR A 122 -7.34 -2.76 -20.04
C TYR A 122 -7.98 -1.84 -19.01
N LEU A 123 -9.01 -1.11 -19.43
CA LEU A 123 -9.88 -0.35 -18.55
C LEU A 123 -11.07 -1.22 -18.17
N VAL A 124 -11.42 -1.23 -16.90
CA VAL A 124 -12.64 -1.84 -16.37
C VAL A 124 -13.53 -0.74 -15.82
N THR A 125 -14.78 -0.71 -16.27
CA THR A 125 -15.79 0.21 -15.74
C THR A 125 -16.87 -0.61 -15.05
N ALA A 126 -17.11 -0.34 -13.77
CA ALA A 126 -18.19 -0.94 -12.99
C ALA A 126 -19.32 0.09 -12.84
N THR A 127 -20.52 -0.23 -13.32
CA THR A 127 -21.69 0.65 -13.37
C THR A 127 -22.82 0.11 -12.52
N GLY A 128 -23.26 0.91 -11.55
CA GLY A 128 -24.44 0.67 -10.74
C GLY A 128 -25.73 0.97 -11.50
N GLY A 129 -26.84 0.37 -11.08
CA GLY A 129 -28.14 0.59 -11.72
C GLY A 129 -28.67 2.04 -11.57
N ASP A 130 -28.10 2.86 -10.68
CA ASP A 130 -28.39 4.31 -10.59
C ASP A 130 -27.55 5.15 -11.58
N GLY A 131 -26.69 4.52 -12.39
CA GLY A 131 -25.78 5.19 -13.32
C GLY A 131 -24.46 5.65 -12.72
N THR A 132 -24.23 5.45 -11.41
CA THR A 132 -22.90 5.66 -10.84
C THR A 132 -21.91 4.65 -11.38
N HIS A 133 -20.66 5.07 -11.53
CA HIS A 133 -19.61 4.19 -11.99
C HIS A 133 -18.30 4.46 -11.29
N ALA A 134 -17.49 3.42 -11.18
CA ALA A 134 -16.10 3.49 -10.78
C ALA A 134 -15.25 2.73 -11.80
N GLU A 135 -14.02 3.18 -11.98
CA GLU A 135 -13.09 2.62 -12.93
C GLU A 135 -11.87 2.04 -12.23
N THR A 136 -11.32 0.99 -12.80
CA THR A 136 -10.02 0.39 -12.44
C THR A 136 -9.33 -0.06 -13.71
N ALA A 137 -8.02 -0.32 -13.64
CA ALA A 137 -7.32 -0.99 -14.72
C ALA A 137 -6.95 -2.43 -14.33
N PHE A 138 -6.66 -3.27 -15.32
CA PHE A 138 -5.84 -4.45 -15.11
C PHE A 138 -4.75 -4.60 -16.18
N ASP A 139 -3.64 -5.21 -15.78
CA ASP A 139 -2.44 -5.42 -16.58
C ASP A 139 -2.27 -6.93 -16.85
N ALA A 140 -2.47 -7.34 -18.10
CA ALA A 140 -2.18 -8.71 -18.54
C ALA A 140 -0.73 -8.79 -19.04
N SER A 141 0.18 -9.16 -18.14
CA SER A 141 1.62 -9.25 -18.43
C SER A 141 2.24 -10.46 -17.75
N THR A 142 3.09 -11.20 -18.46
CA THR A 142 3.87 -12.31 -17.88
C THR A 142 5.03 -11.83 -17.01
N SER A 143 5.37 -10.54 -17.05
CA SER A 143 6.41 -9.95 -16.21
C SER A 143 6.08 -8.50 -15.85
N TRP A 144 6.06 -8.21 -14.56
CA TRP A 144 5.91 -6.84 -14.04
C TRP A 144 6.98 -5.87 -14.57
N THR A 145 8.17 -6.38 -14.92
CA THR A 145 9.29 -5.56 -15.41
C THR A 145 9.01 -4.91 -16.75
N ARG A 146 8.01 -5.38 -17.50
CA ARG A 146 7.57 -4.72 -18.73
C ARG A 146 6.92 -3.36 -18.46
N PHE A 147 6.09 -3.28 -17.42
CA PHE A 147 5.36 -2.08 -17.01
C PHE A 147 5.52 -1.86 -15.51
N PRO A 148 6.70 -1.45 -15.03
CA PRO A 148 6.97 -1.35 -13.61
C PRO A 148 6.19 -0.18 -12.99
N ARG A 149 5.41 -0.47 -11.95
CA ARG A 149 4.66 0.47 -11.12
C ARG A 149 5.13 0.29 -9.69
N ARG A 150 6.21 1.00 -9.34
CA ARG A 150 6.99 0.73 -8.12
C ARG A 150 6.57 1.63 -6.97
N GLY A 151 6.34 1.02 -5.81
CA GLY A 151 6.23 1.69 -4.52
C GLY A 151 7.43 1.40 -3.61
N TYR A 152 7.34 1.87 -2.37
CA TYR A 152 8.31 1.56 -1.33
C TYR A 152 7.63 1.27 0.01
N LEU A 153 8.34 0.52 0.86
CA LEU A 153 8.00 0.21 2.24
C LEU A 153 9.20 0.57 3.10
N SER A 154 8.99 1.32 4.18
CA SER A 154 10.06 1.83 5.05
C SER A 154 9.75 1.69 6.55
N HIS A 155 8.75 0.88 6.89
CA HIS A 155 8.31 0.67 8.27
C HIS A 155 8.17 -0.82 8.53
N PHE A 156 8.98 -1.34 9.44
CA PHE A 156 9.17 -2.78 9.64
C PHE A 156 8.86 -3.24 11.06
N LYS A 157 8.27 -2.37 11.89
CA LYS A 157 7.75 -2.74 13.20
C LYS A 157 6.54 -3.67 13.05
N PRO A 158 6.23 -4.50 14.07
CA PRO A 158 5.05 -5.38 14.06
C PRO A 158 3.74 -4.59 14.01
N THR A 159 2.64 -5.31 13.78
CA THR A 159 1.28 -4.81 14.01
C THR A 159 1.19 -4.16 15.39
N ALA A 160 0.49 -3.04 15.47
CA ALA A 160 0.24 -2.36 16.74
C ALA A 160 -0.47 -3.30 17.73
N PRO A 161 -0.24 -3.17 19.04
CA PRO A 161 -0.97 -3.93 20.05
C PRO A 161 -2.50 -3.68 19.98
N ASP A 162 -3.28 -4.69 20.36
CA ASP A 162 -4.74 -4.61 20.43
C ASP A 162 -5.23 -3.44 21.30
N GLY A 163 -6.32 -2.79 20.87
CA GLY A 163 -6.94 -1.67 21.59
C GLY A 163 -6.45 -0.28 21.16
N LEU A 164 -5.49 -0.22 20.23
CA LEU A 164 -5.17 1.01 19.51
C LEU A 164 -6.24 1.27 18.43
N ALA A 165 -6.72 2.50 18.29
CA ALA A 165 -7.69 2.84 17.25
C ALA A 165 -7.11 2.60 15.84
N ASP A 166 -7.91 2.12 14.89
CA ASP A 166 -7.48 1.76 13.53
C ASP A 166 -6.79 2.92 12.77
N ASN A 167 -7.10 4.16 13.14
CA ASN A 167 -6.54 5.39 12.57
C ASN A 167 -5.47 6.06 13.43
N ALA A 168 -5.05 5.44 14.54
CA ALA A 168 -4.06 6.02 15.42
C ALA A 168 -2.69 5.99 14.74
N THR A 169 -2.20 7.17 14.35
CA THR A 169 -0.80 7.40 14.01
C THR A 169 -0.02 7.46 15.33
N TYR A 170 0.23 6.33 15.97
CA TYR A 170 1.07 6.31 17.17
C TYR A 170 2.54 6.32 16.72
N GLU A 171 3.36 7.21 17.26
CA GLU A 171 4.75 7.46 16.84
C GLU A 171 5.62 6.20 16.58
N PRO A 172 5.53 5.08 17.35
CA PRO A 172 6.22 3.84 16.99
C PRO A 172 5.47 2.94 15.98
N TYR A 173 4.16 3.09 15.80
CA TYR A 173 3.34 2.30 14.88
C TYR A 173 2.49 3.25 14.03
N LEU A 174 3.04 3.69 12.90
CA LEU A 174 2.32 4.55 11.96
C LEU A 174 1.04 3.89 11.43
N PHE A 175 0.95 2.56 11.54
CA PHE A 175 -0.08 1.73 10.93
C PHE A 175 -0.47 0.58 11.86
N HIS A 176 -1.77 0.30 12.00
CA HIS A 176 -2.27 -0.82 12.82
C HIS A 176 -1.77 -2.16 12.28
N ALA A 177 -2.01 -2.44 11.00
CA ALA A 177 -1.44 -3.59 10.28
C ALA A 177 -0.63 -3.09 9.07
N PRO A 178 0.69 -2.87 9.19
CA PRO A 178 1.50 -2.26 8.15
C PRO A 178 1.40 -2.97 6.78
N SER A 179 1.23 -4.30 6.78
CA SER A 179 1.12 -5.08 5.55
C SER A 179 -0.16 -4.84 4.75
N ASP A 180 -1.21 -4.29 5.34
CA ASP A 180 -2.46 -4.01 4.64
C ASP A 180 -2.31 -2.91 3.59
N TYR A 181 -1.28 -2.06 3.75
CA TYR A 181 -0.89 -1.07 2.74
C TYR A 181 -0.46 -1.71 1.43
N VAL A 182 0.12 -2.92 1.46
CA VAL A 182 0.50 -3.61 0.21
C VAL A 182 -0.72 -3.89 -0.65
N THR A 183 -1.77 -4.45 -0.04
CA THR A 183 -3.03 -4.71 -0.74
C THR A 183 -3.70 -3.42 -1.19
N LYS A 184 -3.77 -2.42 -0.31
CA LYS A 184 -4.39 -1.13 -0.63
C LYS A 184 -3.67 -0.43 -1.79
N LEU A 185 -2.35 -0.36 -1.75
CA LEU A 185 -1.54 0.28 -2.80
C LEU A 185 -1.62 -0.49 -4.13
N SER A 186 -1.70 -1.82 -4.09
CA SER A 186 -1.97 -2.63 -5.28
C SER A 186 -3.36 -2.35 -5.86
N GLN A 187 -4.39 -2.23 -5.03
CA GLN A 187 -5.76 -2.01 -5.50
C GLN A 187 -5.96 -0.58 -6.03
N ASP A 188 -5.46 0.42 -5.31
CA ASP A 188 -5.73 1.83 -5.62
C ASP A 188 -4.79 2.40 -6.70
N TYR A 189 -3.57 1.87 -6.79
CA TYR A 189 -2.52 2.41 -7.68
C TYR A 189 -1.86 1.36 -8.58
N HIS A 190 -2.34 0.11 -8.53
CA HIS A 190 -1.80 -0.99 -9.34
C HIS A 190 -0.29 -1.23 -9.14
N LEU A 191 0.25 -0.91 -7.96
CA LEU A 191 1.67 -1.12 -7.69
C LEU A 191 2.00 -2.61 -7.81
N ASN A 192 2.93 -2.94 -8.70
CA ASN A 192 3.33 -4.31 -9.02
C ASN A 192 4.76 -4.63 -8.58
N ALA A 193 5.40 -3.72 -7.85
CA ALA A 193 6.63 -4.00 -7.15
C ALA A 193 6.83 -3.04 -5.96
N PHE A 194 7.41 -3.55 -4.88
CA PHE A 194 7.69 -2.80 -3.66
C PHE A 194 9.17 -2.84 -3.34
N GLN A 195 9.79 -1.67 -3.19
CA GLN A 195 11.13 -1.56 -2.65
C GLN A 195 11.10 -1.50 -1.12
N TYR A 196 11.84 -2.39 -0.48
CA TYR A 196 11.98 -2.47 0.97
C TYR A 196 13.17 -1.58 1.30
N TYR A 197 12.92 -0.34 1.68
CA TYR A 197 13.96 0.67 1.87
C TYR A 197 14.46 0.64 3.31
N ASP A 198 15.78 0.50 3.50
CA ASP A 198 16.44 0.42 4.81
C ASP A 198 15.87 -0.65 5.75
N TRP A 199 15.49 -1.79 5.19
CA TRP A 199 15.00 -2.96 5.92
C TRP A 199 16.11 -3.75 6.61
N GLN A 200 17.33 -3.65 6.08
CA GLN A 200 18.47 -4.51 6.39
C GLN A 200 19.09 -4.22 7.76
N TYR A 201 19.70 -5.23 8.39
CA TYR A 201 20.49 -5.06 9.60
C TYR A 201 21.78 -4.27 9.33
N ARG A 202 22.63 -4.78 8.45
CA ARG A 202 23.86 -4.12 7.98
C ARG A 202 23.95 -4.22 6.46
N HIS A 203 24.66 -3.30 5.81
CA HIS A 203 24.78 -3.30 4.35
C HIS A 203 25.45 -4.58 3.83
N GLU A 204 26.48 -5.06 4.53
CA GLU A 204 27.20 -6.30 4.21
C GLU A 204 26.55 -7.56 4.81
N GLN A 205 25.65 -7.40 5.79
CA GLN A 205 24.90 -8.49 6.41
C GLN A 205 23.42 -8.13 6.55
N PRO A 206 22.62 -8.22 5.47
CA PRO A 206 21.26 -7.71 5.50
C PRO A 206 20.31 -8.47 6.44
N VAL A 207 20.49 -9.78 6.57
CA VAL A 207 19.69 -10.63 7.46
C VAL A 207 20.47 -10.84 8.77
N ALA A 208 19.88 -10.39 9.87
CA ALA A 208 20.43 -10.58 11.20
C ALA A 208 20.47 -12.07 11.59
N LYS A 209 21.43 -12.43 12.46
CA LYS A 209 21.67 -13.81 12.92
C LYS A 209 21.72 -13.83 14.46
N GLY A 210 21.73 -15.04 15.02
CA GLY A 210 21.82 -15.23 16.47
C GLY A 210 20.62 -14.65 17.19
N ASP A 211 20.88 -13.88 18.26
CA ASP A 211 19.85 -13.30 19.11
C ASP A 211 19.02 -12.22 18.40
N LEU A 212 19.59 -11.57 17.37
CA LEU A 212 18.93 -10.53 16.58
C LEU A 212 18.11 -11.08 15.38
N LYS A 213 18.05 -12.40 15.18
CA LYS A 213 17.43 -13.00 13.97
C LYS A 213 15.94 -12.62 13.77
N ASN A 214 15.23 -12.35 14.86
CA ASN A 214 13.80 -12.01 14.84
C ASN A 214 13.58 -10.50 14.78
N GLU A 215 14.52 -9.73 15.32
CA GLU A 215 14.43 -8.28 15.47
C GLU A 215 15.84 -7.68 15.51
N TRP A 216 16.07 -6.64 14.71
CA TRP A 216 17.36 -5.95 14.67
C TRP A 216 17.18 -4.43 14.63
N PRO A 217 18.12 -3.67 15.21
CA PRO A 217 18.11 -2.22 15.12
C PRO A 217 18.27 -1.79 13.66
N LEU A 218 17.54 -0.76 13.29
CA LEU A 218 17.76 -0.05 12.03
C LEU A 218 18.70 1.12 12.29
N TRP A 219 19.48 1.47 11.28
CA TRP A 219 20.49 2.51 11.37
C TRP A 219 19.96 3.93 11.59
N TYR A 220 18.65 4.12 11.42
CA TYR A 220 17.99 5.42 11.51
C TYR A 220 17.00 5.47 12.68
N ARG A 221 16.81 6.67 13.26
CA ARG A 221 15.68 7.05 14.13
C ARG A 221 15.39 6.15 15.36
N ASP A 222 16.40 5.52 15.98
CA ASP A 222 16.24 4.68 17.18
C ASP A 222 15.03 3.72 17.06
N THR A 223 15.06 2.90 16.01
CA THR A 223 13.98 1.99 15.64
C THR A 223 14.53 0.63 15.24
N TYR A 224 13.63 -0.33 15.00
CA TYR A 224 14.01 -1.70 14.66
C TYR A 224 13.13 -2.24 13.51
N ALA A 225 13.58 -3.33 12.92
CA ALA A 225 12.81 -4.14 11.99
C ALA A 225 12.51 -5.52 12.58
N SER A 226 11.29 -5.98 12.36
CA SER A 226 10.86 -7.34 12.68
C SER A 226 10.94 -8.22 11.44
N ALA A 227 11.58 -9.38 11.57
CA ALA A 227 11.60 -10.42 10.54
C ALA A 227 10.17 -10.84 10.13
N ALA A 228 9.25 -10.89 11.10
CA ALA A 228 7.87 -11.29 10.88
C ALA A 228 7.11 -10.28 10.00
N THR A 229 7.31 -8.98 10.24
CA THR A 229 6.70 -7.92 9.41
C THR A 229 7.21 -7.99 7.98
N ILE A 230 8.53 -8.11 7.79
CA ILE A 230 9.14 -8.20 6.45
C ILE A 230 8.60 -9.42 5.69
N ASN A 231 8.52 -10.58 6.33
CA ASN A 231 7.96 -11.79 5.71
C ASN A 231 6.47 -11.64 5.36
N THR A 232 5.71 -10.93 6.19
CA THR A 232 4.30 -10.64 5.91
C THR A 232 4.16 -9.72 4.70
N TYR A 233 5.03 -8.70 4.55
CA TYR A 233 5.05 -7.88 3.35
C TYR A 233 5.33 -8.69 2.09
N VAL A 234 6.35 -9.56 2.11
CA VAL A 234 6.68 -10.43 0.96
C VAL A 234 5.49 -11.31 0.60
N THR A 235 4.88 -11.95 1.61
CA THR A 235 3.69 -12.80 1.41
C THR A 235 2.53 -12.03 0.80
N LYS A 236 2.27 -10.81 1.26
CA LYS A 236 1.20 -9.95 0.73
C LYS A 236 1.51 -9.45 -0.68
N ALA A 237 2.76 -9.09 -0.96
CA ALA A 237 3.20 -8.67 -2.29
C ALA A 237 2.98 -9.81 -3.30
N ASP A 238 3.40 -11.02 -2.96
CA ASP A 238 3.18 -12.22 -3.79
C ASP A 238 1.67 -12.47 -4.02
N ALA A 239 0.85 -12.34 -2.97
CA ALA A 239 -0.60 -12.54 -3.06
C ALA A 239 -1.29 -11.57 -4.04
N VAL A 240 -0.80 -10.33 -4.15
CA VAL A 240 -1.34 -9.31 -5.07
C VAL A 240 -0.57 -9.25 -6.41
N GLY A 241 0.26 -10.26 -6.71
CA GLY A 241 1.02 -10.34 -7.96
C GLY A 241 2.11 -9.28 -8.09
N ALA A 242 2.58 -8.72 -6.97
CA ALA A 242 3.65 -7.73 -6.93
C ALA A 242 5.00 -8.36 -6.55
N SER A 243 6.09 -7.80 -7.06
CA SER A 243 7.44 -8.26 -6.73
C SER A 243 8.06 -7.53 -5.53
N SER A 244 8.88 -8.25 -4.76
CA SER A 244 9.60 -7.70 -3.61
C SER A 244 11.04 -7.35 -4.00
N LEU A 245 11.44 -6.09 -3.77
CA LEU A 245 12.76 -5.57 -4.12
C LEU A 245 13.51 -5.14 -2.86
N ALA A 246 14.47 -5.95 -2.42
CA ALA A 246 15.33 -5.61 -1.30
C ALA A 246 16.26 -4.44 -1.68
N TYR A 247 16.20 -3.33 -0.92
CA TYR A 247 17.22 -2.30 -1.03
C TYR A 247 18.57 -2.87 -0.58
N SER A 248 19.62 -2.51 -1.32
CA SER A 248 21.02 -2.81 -1.00
C SER A 248 21.91 -1.77 -1.69
N MET A 249 22.97 -1.34 -0.99
CA MET A 249 23.99 -0.49 -1.60
C MET A 249 24.97 -1.36 -2.39
N ALA A 250 25.45 -0.86 -3.53
CA ALA A 250 26.33 -1.63 -4.42
C ALA A 250 27.72 -1.92 -3.83
N TYR A 251 28.21 -1.09 -2.91
CA TYR A 251 29.60 -1.13 -2.42
C TYR A 251 29.75 -0.66 -0.96
N ALA A 252 28.72 -0.80 -0.13
CA ALA A 252 28.77 -0.32 1.25
C ALA A 252 29.04 -1.43 2.26
N VAL A 253 29.75 -1.06 3.32
CA VAL A 253 29.98 -1.86 4.51
C VAL A 253 29.84 -0.94 5.72
N ASN A 254 29.20 -1.43 6.79
CA ASN A 254 29.04 -0.66 8.02
C ASN A 254 30.34 -0.67 8.86
N ASP A 255 30.54 0.35 9.69
CA ASP A 255 31.64 0.40 10.66
C ASP A 255 31.70 -0.86 11.54
N GLY A 256 32.91 -1.28 11.88
CA GLY A 256 33.14 -2.50 12.67
C GLY A 256 32.89 -3.81 11.92
N TYR A 257 32.94 -3.79 10.59
CA TYR A 257 32.82 -5.01 9.78
C TYR A 257 33.91 -6.03 10.08
N ASP A 258 33.61 -7.30 9.79
CA ASP A 258 34.57 -8.38 9.91
C ASP A 258 35.65 -8.28 8.82
N THR A 259 36.85 -7.85 9.21
CA THR A 259 38.01 -7.71 8.31
C THR A 259 38.54 -9.05 7.78
N ASN A 260 38.13 -10.18 8.37
CA ASN A 260 38.41 -11.50 7.79
C ASN A 260 37.45 -11.83 6.63
N ALA A 261 36.23 -11.30 6.67
CA ALA A 261 35.21 -11.51 5.63
C ALA A 261 35.32 -10.47 4.51
N ILE A 262 35.67 -9.22 4.85
CA ILE A 262 35.79 -8.10 3.92
C ILE A 262 37.23 -7.60 3.97
N LYS A 263 37.96 -7.79 2.87
CA LYS A 263 39.38 -7.45 2.79
C LYS A 263 39.58 -5.95 2.66
N GLU A 264 40.58 -5.42 3.37
CA GLU A 264 40.96 -4.01 3.33
C GLU A 264 41.29 -3.48 1.92
N ASP A 265 41.84 -4.33 1.05
CA ASP A 265 42.17 -3.98 -0.33
C ASP A 265 40.93 -3.81 -1.23
N TRP A 266 39.73 -4.15 -0.74
CA TRP A 266 38.46 -3.89 -1.44
C TRP A 266 37.88 -2.51 -1.11
N ILE A 267 38.37 -1.85 -0.06
CA ILE A 267 37.87 -0.58 0.42
C ILE A 267 38.40 0.54 -0.49
N LEU A 268 37.49 1.35 -1.02
CA LEU A 268 37.84 2.56 -1.76
C LEU A 268 38.61 3.53 -0.86
N ARG A 269 39.64 4.16 -1.41
CA ARG A 269 40.53 5.10 -0.70
C ARG A 269 40.50 6.46 -1.38
N GLU A 270 40.62 7.51 -0.57
CA GLU A 270 40.87 8.87 -1.05
C GLU A 270 42.33 9.02 -1.54
N ASP A 271 42.64 10.08 -2.28
CA ASP A 271 44.00 10.34 -2.80
C ASP A 271 45.08 10.42 -1.71
N ASN A 272 44.70 10.82 -0.49
CA ASN A 272 45.57 10.88 0.67
C ASN A 272 45.77 9.52 1.37
N GLY A 273 45.16 8.45 0.86
CA GLY A 273 45.23 7.10 1.39
C GLY A 273 44.24 6.78 2.53
N SER A 274 43.40 7.72 2.97
CA SER A 274 42.34 7.43 3.95
C SER A 274 41.23 6.59 3.32
N ASN A 275 40.43 5.93 4.15
CA ASN A 275 39.20 5.28 3.68
C ASN A 275 38.27 6.32 3.05
N TRP A 276 37.70 5.99 1.89
CA TRP A 276 36.53 6.68 1.40
C TRP A 276 35.36 6.30 2.31
N GLN A 277 34.93 7.24 3.15
CA GLN A 277 33.89 7.01 4.14
C GLN A 277 32.83 8.12 4.03
N ARG A 278 31.57 7.73 4.22
CA ARG A 278 30.45 8.65 4.35
C ARG A 278 29.87 8.48 5.76
N ASP A 279 29.93 9.54 6.55
CA ASP A 279 29.32 9.57 7.87
C ASP A 279 27.80 9.67 7.75
N PHE A 280 27.09 8.60 8.13
CA PHE A 280 25.63 8.54 8.17
C PHE A 280 25.06 8.41 9.60
N GLY A 281 25.89 8.59 10.64
CA GLY A 281 25.54 8.37 12.04
C GLY A 281 25.90 6.95 12.52
N SER A 282 25.82 6.69 13.83
CA SER A 282 26.12 5.39 14.44
C SER A 282 24.87 4.53 14.64
N GLN A 283 24.96 3.24 14.31
CA GLN A 283 24.02 2.19 14.78
C GLN A 283 24.24 1.86 16.25
#